data_AF-A0A6P2BYB8-F1
#
_entry.id   AF-A0A6P2BYB8-F1
#
_cell.length_a   1.000
_cell.length_b   1.000
_cell.length_c   1.000
_cell.angle_alpha   90.00
_cell.angle_beta   90.00
_cell.angle_gamma   90.00
#
_symmetry.space_group_name_H-M   'P 1'
#
loop_
_entity.id
_entity.type
_entity.pdbx_description
1 polymer ?
#
loop_
_entity_poly.entity_id
_entity_poly.type
_entity_poly.pdbx_seq_one_letter_code
_entity_poly.pdbx_strand_id
1 'polypeptide(L)'
;MAGTKVAVDESTTQMFTALALGKAEVLNEASDLRGMLRESSGLGPRTFAMVKIAALIAIDAPPASYMWQVSEALDAGVTPRDILGILAAVAPQVGMPRVLAAAPEIMVALDLALPDEMDI
;
A
#
# COMPACT_ATOMS: atom_id res chain seq x y z
N MET A 1 35.58 -14.59 9.90
CA MET A 1 35.36 -14.24 8.48
C MET A 1 35.11 -12.73 8.43
N ALA A 2 36.09 -11.92 8.04
CA ALA A 2 35.89 -10.47 7.91
C ALA A 2 35.09 -10.21 6.64
N GLY A 3 33.88 -9.65 6.76
CA GLY A 3 33.03 -9.33 5.61
C GLY A 3 33.71 -8.30 4.73
N THR A 4 33.91 -8.63 3.45
CA THR A 4 34.43 -7.69 2.45
C THR A 4 33.47 -6.51 2.34
N LYS A 5 33.90 -5.34 2.80
CA LYS A 5 33.13 -4.10 2.69
C LYS A 5 33.15 -3.66 1.23
N VAL A 6 32.00 -3.74 0.57
CA VAL A 6 31.83 -3.22 -0.80
C VAL A 6 31.96 -1.69 -0.74
N ALA A 7 32.79 -1.12 -1.62
CA ALA A 7 32.87 0.32 -1.77
C ALA A 7 31.59 0.81 -2.48
N VAL A 8 30.82 1.64 -1.79
CA VAL A 8 29.64 2.30 -2.33
C VAL A 8 30.02 3.75 -2.59
N ASP A 9 29.72 4.26 -3.79
CA ASP A 9 30.01 5.65 -4.13
C ASP A 9 29.11 6.63 -3.34
N GLU A 10 29.51 7.89 -3.37
CA GLU A 10 28.87 8.94 -2.58
C GLU A 10 27.44 9.21 -3.03
N SER A 11 27.16 9.14 -4.34
CA SER A 11 25.82 9.36 -4.90
C SER A 11 24.86 8.25 -4.47
N THR A 12 25.29 7.00 -4.53
CA THR A 12 24.50 5.85 -4.05
C THR A 12 24.23 5.94 -2.55
N THR A 13 25.22 6.34 -1.75
CA THR A 13 25.06 6.55 -0.31
C THR A 13 24.07 7.66 0.00
N GLN A 14 24.11 8.76 -0.76
CA GLN A 14 23.18 9.88 -0.63
C GLN A 14 21.75 9.48 -0.99
N MET A 15 21.54 8.67 -2.04
CA MET A 15 20.21 8.16 -2.40
C MET A 15 19.64 7.22 -1.34
N PHE A 16 20.43 6.28 -0.80
CA PHE A 16 19.98 5.45 0.32
C PHE A 16 19.67 6.28 1.57
N THR A 17 20.47 7.32 1.84
CA THR A 17 20.22 8.24 2.96
C THR A 17 18.93 9.03 2.75
N ALA A 18 18.65 9.50 1.53
CA ALA A 18 17.40 10.18 1.20
C ALA A 18 16.19 9.26 1.37
N LEU A 19 16.26 8.02 0.85
CA LEU A 19 15.22 7.00 1.00
C LEU A 19 14.98 6.63 2.47
N ALA A 20 16.05 6.39 3.23
CA ALA A 20 15.98 6.05 4.65
C ALA A 20 15.42 7.19 5.51
N LEU A 21 15.63 8.45 5.10
CA LEU A 21 15.07 9.63 5.76
C LEU A 21 13.67 9.99 5.24
N GLY A 22 13.04 9.14 4.41
CA GLY A 22 11.70 9.39 3.85
C GLY A 22 11.61 10.65 2.97
N LYS A 23 12.75 11.15 2.48
CA LYS A 23 12.82 12.35 1.64
C LYS A 23 12.28 12.01 0.26
N ALA A 24 11.00 12.32 0.11
CA ALA A 24 10.20 12.08 -1.08
C ALA A 24 10.65 12.90 -2.29
N GLU A 25 11.72 13.70 -2.27
CA GLU A 25 12.23 14.32 -3.50
C GLU A 25 12.75 13.30 -4.53
N VAL A 26 13.06 12.06 -4.12
CA VAL A 26 13.25 10.90 -5.04
C VAL A 26 11.90 10.32 -5.51
N LEU A 27 10.82 10.63 -4.80
CA LEU A 27 9.43 10.22 -5.05
C LEU A 27 8.54 11.35 -5.59
N ASN A 28 9.06 12.55 -5.87
CA ASN A 28 8.26 13.62 -6.48
C ASN A 28 7.89 13.27 -7.93
N GLU A 29 8.65 12.39 -8.58
CA GLU A 29 8.22 11.70 -9.80
C GLU A 29 7.12 10.66 -9.56
N ALA A 30 6.91 10.19 -8.32
CA ALA A 30 5.98 9.11 -8.02
C ALA A 30 4.50 9.56 -8.03
N SER A 31 4.19 10.82 -7.70
CA SER A 31 2.81 11.35 -7.85
C SER A 31 2.44 11.47 -9.33
N ASP A 32 3.34 12.02 -10.14
CA ASP A 32 3.18 12.13 -11.60
C ASP A 32 3.11 10.73 -12.23
N LEU A 33 4.01 9.82 -11.83
CA LEU A 33 4.00 8.43 -12.26
C LEU A 33 2.70 7.72 -11.89
N ARG A 34 2.13 7.96 -10.70
CA ARG A 34 0.84 7.35 -10.32
C ARG A 34 -0.31 7.87 -11.17
N GLY A 35 -0.35 9.17 -11.45
CA GLY A 35 -1.29 9.79 -12.37
C GLY A 35 -1.17 9.19 -13.78
N MET A 36 0.05 9.12 -14.30
CA MET A 36 0.38 8.52 -15.60
C MET A 36 0.05 7.02 -15.66
N LEU A 37 0.31 6.25 -14.60
CA LEU A 37 -0.02 4.82 -14.53
C LEU A 37 -1.53 4.61 -14.53
N ARG A 38 -2.29 5.46 -13.85
CA ARG A 38 -3.75 5.45 -13.92
C ARG A 38 -4.22 5.74 -15.34
N GLU A 39 -3.75 6.82 -15.96
CA GLU A 39 -4.12 7.21 -17.32
C GLU A 39 -3.79 6.11 -18.34
N SER A 40 -2.58 5.54 -18.28
CA SER A 40 -2.15 4.46 -19.16
C SER A 40 -2.87 3.12 -18.91
N SER A 41 -3.40 2.89 -17.71
CA SER A 41 -4.22 1.71 -17.42
C SER A 41 -5.61 1.75 -18.07
N GLY A 42 -6.11 2.94 -18.44
CA GLY A 42 -7.48 3.14 -18.93
C GLY A 42 -8.57 2.94 -17.87
N LEU A 43 -8.23 2.72 -16.61
CA LEU A 43 -9.20 2.58 -15.51
C LEU A 43 -9.62 3.93 -14.96
N GLY A 44 -10.92 4.07 -14.66
CA GLY A 44 -11.42 5.22 -13.90
C GLY A 44 -10.83 5.28 -12.47
N PRO A 45 -10.77 6.46 -11.83
CA PRO A 45 -10.11 6.64 -10.53
C PRO A 45 -10.56 5.66 -9.45
N ARG A 46 -11.88 5.47 -9.32
CA ARG A 46 -12.48 4.55 -8.36
C ARG A 46 -12.04 3.11 -8.59
N THR A 47 -12.15 2.62 -9.84
CA THR A 47 -11.74 1.25 -10.20
C THR A 47 -10.25 1.04 -10.00
N PHE A 48 -9.42 2.01 -10.39
CA PHE A 48 -7.98 1.96 -10.20
C PHE A 48 -7.60 1.81 -8.72
N ALA A 49 -8.23 2.59 -7.83
CA ALA A 49 -8.00 2.51 -6.40
C ALA A 49 -8.44 1.16 -5.80
N MET A 50 -9.59 0.63 -6.22
CA MET A 50 -10.07 -0.70 -5.79
C MET A 50 -9.10 -1.82 -6.21
N VAL A 51 -8.56 -1.77 -7.43
CA VAL A 51 -7.58 -2.75 -7.92
C VAL A 51 -6.30 -2.72 -7.10
N LYS A 52 -5.83 -1.53 -6.70
CA LYS A 52 -4.65 -1.40 -5.84
C LYS A 52 -4.89 -1.99 -4.45
N ILE A 53 -6.05 -1.75 -3.83
CA ILE A 53 -6.40 -2.40 -2.55
C ILE A 53 -6.42 -3.93 -2.71
N ALA A 54 -7.06 -4.44 -3.77
CA ALA A 54 -7.08 -5.87 -4.06
C ALA A 54 -5.66 -6.46 -4.21
N ALA A 55 -4.76 -5.72 -4.85
CA ALA A 55 -3.36 -6.12 -4.98
C ALA A 55 -2.63 -6.16 -3.63
N LEU A 56 -2.83 -5.16 -2.76
CA LEU A 56 -2.24 -5.16 -1.41
C LEU A 56 -2.68 -6.38 -0.59
N ILE A 57 -3.97 -6.72 -0.65
CA ILE A 57 -4.52 -7.93 0.00
C ILE A 57 -3.85 -9.18 -0.58
N ALA A 58 -3.72 -9.27 -1.90
CA ALA A 58 -3.15 -10.45 -2.56
C ALA A 58 -1.68 -10.70 -2.22
N ILE A 59 -0.89 -9.63 -2.02
CA ILE A 59 0.54 -9.72 -1.72
C ILE A 59 0.86 -9.72 -0.22
N ASP A 60 -0.14 -9.63 0.65
CA ASP A 60 0.04 -9.48 2.10
C ASP A 60 0.93 -8.27 2.42
N ALA A 61 0.53 -7.10 1.93
CA ALA A 61 1.32 -5.87 2.02
C ALA A 61 1.50 -5.40 3.47
N PRO A 62 2.58 -4.64 3.77
CA PRO A 62 2.78 -4.11 5.12
C PRO A 62 1.75 -3.02 5.49
N PRO A 63 1.46 -2.81 6.80
CA PRO A 63 0.46 -1.86 7.32
C PRO A 63 0.46 -0.47 6.66
N ALA A 64 1.65 0.13 6.54
CA ALA A 64 1.80 1.47 5.97
C ALA A 64 1.29 1.59 4.52
N SER A 65 1.28 0.48 3.76
CA SER A 65 0.74 0.47 2.39
C SER A 65 -0.78 0.62 2.39
N TYR A 66 -1.47 0.02 3.37
CA TYR A 66 -2.93 0.15 3.52
C TYR A 66 -3.31 1.58 3.92
N MET A 67 -2.61 2.19 4.87
CA MET A 67 -2.87 3.57 5.31
C MET A 67 -2.93 4.54 4.12
N TRP A 68 -1.88 4.52 3.29
CA TRP A 68 -1.82 5.37 2.10
C TRP A 68 -2.90 5.01 1.09
N GLN A 69 -3.05 3.72 0.78
CA GLN A 69 -3.89 3.28 -0.33
C GLN A 69 -5.39 3.37 -0.04
N VAL A 70 -5.79 3.22 1.22
CA VAL A 70 -7.17 3.42 1.66
C VAL A 70 -7.53 4.90 1.60
N SER A 71 -6.67 5.81 2.08
CA SER A 71 -6.89 7.26 1.97
C SER A 71 -7.14 7.68 0.51
N GLU A 72 -6.25 7.27 -0.40
CA GLU A 72 -6.39 7.54 -1.84
C GLU A 72 -7.66 6.96 -2.44
N ALA A 73 -8.13 5.81 -1.94
CA ALA A 73 -9.36 5.19 -2.41
C ALA A 73 -10.59 5.96 -1.95
N LEU A 74 -10.60 6.47 -0.71
CA LEU A 74 -11.66 7.33 -0.19
C LEU A 74 -11.75 8.62 -1.02
N ASP A 75 -10.62 9.26 -1.32
CA ASP A 75 -10.55 10.45 -2.18
C ASP A 75 -11.06 10.17 -3.61
N ALA A 76 -10.89 8.95 -4.11
CA ALA A 76 -11.43 8.49 -5.39
C ALA A 76 -12.92 8.06 -5.35
N GLY A 77 -13.60 8.22 -4.20
CA GLY A 77 -15.01 7.88 -4.03
C GLY A 77 -15.30 6.39 -3.78
N VAL A 78 -14.30 5.61 -3.37
CA VAL A 78 -14.49 4.25 -2.84
C VAL A 78 -15.01 4.38 -1.41
N THR A 79 -16.06 3.66 -1.05
CA THR A 79 -16.60 3.66 0.32
C THR A 79 -15.99 2.54 1.16
N PRO A 80 -16.03 2.63 2.51
CA PRO A 80 -15.66 1.50 3.37
C PRO A 80 -16.44 0.22 3.03
N ARG A 81 -17.70 0.35 2.61
CA ARG A 81 -18.53 -0.77 2.15
C ARG A 81 -17.97 -1.43 0.89
N ASP A 82 -17.43 -0.64 -0.03
CA ASP A 82 -16.75 -1.16 -1.23
C ASP A 82 -15.47 -1.90 -0.87
N ILE A 83 -14.68 -1.39 0.09
CA ILE A 83 -13.45 -2.05 0.56
C ILE A 83 -13.77 -3.42 1.18
N LEU A 84 -14.82 -3.50 2.00
CA LEU A 84 -15.32 -4.79 2.48
C LEU A 84 -15.76 -5.70 1.32
N GLY A 85 -16.38 -5.12 0.30
CA GLY A 85 -16.72 -5.83 -0.94
C GLY A 85 -15.50 -6.37 -1.69
N ILE A 86 -14.38 -5.66 -1.69
CA ILE A 86 -13.11 -6.12 -2.28
C ILE A 86 -12.60 -7.36 -1.53
N LEU A 87 -12.55 -7.32 -0.19
CA LEU A 87 -12.16 -8.48 0.62
C LEU A 87 -13.01 -9.71 0.29
N ALA A 88 -14.34 -9.53 0.21
CA ALA A 88 -15.26 -10.60 -0.15
C ALA A 88 -15.04 -11.11 -1.60
N ALA A 89 -14.78 -10.20 -2.54
CA ALA A 89 -14.57 -10.53 -3.95
C ALA A 89 -13.28 -11.32 -4.19
N VAL A 90 -12.20 -10.99 -3.47
CA VAL A 90 -10.88 -11.64 -3.65
C VAL A 90 -10.69 -12.87 -2.77
N ALA A 91 -11.51 -13.07 -1.73
CA ALA A 91 -11.39 -14.17 -0.78
C ALA A 91 -11.20 -15.55 -1.46
N PRO A 92 -11.92 -15.91 -2.54
CA PRO A 92 -11.73 -17.20 -3.20
C PRO A 92 -10.36 -17.34 -3.91
N GLN A 93 -9.74 -16.24 -4.33
CA GLN A 93 -8.47 -16.23 -5.06
C GLN A 93 -7.26 -16.19 -4.13
N VAL A 94 -7.35 -15.39 -3.06
CA VAL A 94 -6.22 -15.13 -2.17
C VAL A 94 -6.22 -16.02 -0.93
N GLY A 95 -7.38 -16.60 -0.59
CA GLY A 95 -7.62 -17.40 0.61
C GLY A 95 -7.95 -16.57 1.85
N MET A 96 -8.66 -17.19 2.81
CA MET A 96 -9.05 -16.54 4.07
C MET A 96 -7.88 -15.98 4.90
N PRO A 97 -6.69 -16.62 4.98
CA PRO A 97 -5.58 -16.07 5.77
C PRO A 97 -5.19 -14.64 5.39
N ARG A 98 -5.13 -14.33 4.08
CA ARG A 98 -4.81 -12.97 3.61
C ARG A 98 -5.95 -11.98 3.85
N VAL A 99 -7.20 -12.43 3.75
CA VAL A 99 -8.36 -11.59 4.05
C VAL A 99 -8.38 -11.21 5.53
N LEU A 100 -8.11 -12.17 6.41
CA LEU A 100 -8.05 -11.94 7.86
C LEU A 100 -6.86 -11.06 8.25
N ALA A 101 -5.69 -11.23 7.61
CA ALA A 101 -4.53 -10.38 7.84
C ALA A 101 -4.75 -8.93 7.38
N ALA A 102 -5.45 -8.72 6.26
CA ALA A 102 -5.73 -7.37 5.75
C ALA A 102 -6.80 -6.61 6.55
N ALA A 103 -7.70 -7.32 7.23
CA ALA A 103 -8.81 -6.71 7.97
C ALA A 103 -8.37 -5.68 9.03
N PRO A 104 -7.46 -5.97 9.97
CA PRO A 104 -7.01 -4.98 10.95
C PRO A 104 -6.29 -3.80 10.30
N GLU A 105 -5.50 -4.03 9.24
CA GLU A 105 -4.80 -2.95 8.54
C GLU A 105 -5.78 -1.97 7.88
N ILE A 106 -6.87 -2.51 7.32
CA ILE A 106 -7.96 -1.71 6.76
C ILE A 106 -8.73 -0.98 7.88
N MET A 107 -8.94 -1.61 9.04
CA MET A 107 -9.57 -0.94 10.18
C MET A 107 -8.76 0.26 10.64
N VAL A 108 -7.46 0.10 10.85
CA VAL A 108 -6.56 1.21 11.24
C VAL A 108 -6.53 2.29 10.15
N ALA A 109 -6.47 1.90 8.88
CA ALA A 109 -6.50 2.84 7.76
C ALA A 109 -7.83 3.60 7.59
N LEU A 110 -8.91 3.08 8.16
CA LEU A 110 -10.23 3.72 8.24
C LEU A 110 -10.46 4.45 9.58
N ASP A 111 -9.43 4.56 10.42
CA ASP A 111 -9.49 5.13 11.77
C ASP A 111 -10.53 4.43 12.68
N LEU A 112 -10.70 3.12 12.50
CA LEU A 112 -11.56 2.27 13.32
C LEU A 112 -10.76 1.68 14.48
N ALA A 113 -11.39 1.62 15.65
CA ALA A 113 -10.82 0.94 16.81
C ALA A 113 -10.66 -0.56 16.52
N LEU A 114 -9.50 -1.11 16.86
CA LEU A 114 -9.27 -2.55 16.86
C LEU A 114 -9.97 -3.19 18.08
N PRO A 115 -10.40 -4.46 17.99
CA PRO A 115 -10.94 -5.18 19.13
C PRO A 115 -9.89 -5.34 20.23
N ASP A 116 -10.31 -5.29 21.49
CA ASP A 116 -9.43 -5.45 22.67
C ASP A 116 -8.68 -6.80 22.70
N GLU A 117 -9.18 -7.78 21.94
CA GLU A 117 -8.62 -9.13 21.82
C GLU A 117 -7.44 -9.22 20.84
N MET A 118 -7.14 -8.14 20.13
CA MET A 118 -6.05 -8.04 19.15
C MET A 118 -4.84 -7.31 19.76
N ASP A 119 -3.96 -8.04 20.44
CA ASP A 119 -2.60 -7.58 20.78
C ASP A 119 -1.70 -7.77 19.53
N ILE A 120 -1.44 -6.68 18.80
CA ILE A 120 -0.48 -6.62 17.68
C ILE A 120 0.89 -6.11 18.14
#